data_AF-A0A942CGI3-F1
#
_entry.id   AF-A0A942CGI3-F1
#
_cell.length_a   1.000
_cell.length_b   1.000
_cell.length_c   1.000
_cell.angle_alpha   90.00
_cell.angle_beta   90.00
_cell.angle_gamma   90.00
#
_symmetry.space_group_name_H-M   'P 1'
#
loop_
_entity.id
_entity.type
_entity.pdbx_description
1 polymer ?
#
loop_
_entity_poly.entity_id
_entity_poly.type
_entity_poly.pdbx_seq_one_letter_code
_entity_poly.pdbx_strand_id
1 'polypeptide(L)'
;MSRRDDAVRRRSVPVFAALGDETRLLLIGRLQRGEKMSLTRLTEGIDLTRQAVAKHVRVLEKARLVRCSRIGRETLVELTPERMEEAAAYLRSVSEQWDDALGRLKAFVES
;
A
#
# COMPACT_ATOMS: atom_id res chain seq x y z
N MET A 1 23.64 -7.19 -2.07
CA MET A 1 22.42 -6.76 -1.34
C MET A 1 22.78 -6.53 0.11
N SER A 2 22.59 -5.32 0.63
CA SER A 2 22.91 -4.99 2.02
C SER A 2 21.89 -5.62 2.97
N ARG A 3 22.27 -5.97 4.22
CA ARG A 3 21.33 -6.47 5.25
C ARG A 3 20.14 -5.52 5.47
N ARG A 4 20.32 -4.22 5.19
CA ARG A 4 19.27 -3.20 5.27
C ARG A 4 18.21 -3.37 4.18
N ASP A 5 18.62 -3.70 2.96
CA ASP A 5 17.73 -3.89 1.80
C ASP A 5 16.83 -5.10 1.99
N ASP A 6 17.37 -6.18 2.54
CA ASP A 6 16.60 -7.38 2.87
C ASP A 6 15.54 -7.13 3.95
N ALA A 7 15.86 -6.32 4.96
CA ALA A 7 14.92 -5.95 6.01
C ALA A 7 13.81 -5.02 5.48
N VAL A 8 14.14 -4.10 4.56
CA VAL A 8 13.14 -3.26 3.88
C VAL A 8 12.24 -4.14 3.01
N ARG A 9 12.82 -5.01 2.17
CA ARG A 9 12.06 -5.96 1.33
C ARG A 9 11.06 -6.78 2.15
N ARG A 10 11.51 -7.43 3.24
CA ARG A 10 10.65 -8.25 4.11
C ARG A 10 9.50 -7.45 4.72
N ARG A 11 9.72 -6.18 5.07
CA ARG A 11 8.69 -5.29 5.62
C ARG A 11 7.69 -4.81 4.57
N SER A 12 8.08 -4.76 3.30
CA SER A 12 7.20 -4.37 2.18
C SER A 12 6.33 -5.51 1.65
N VAL A 13 6.68 -6.80 1.89
CA VAL A 13 5.90 -7.95 1.40
C VAL A 13 4.41 -7.89 1.80
N PRO A 14 4.02 -7.64 3.06
CA PRO A 14 2.61 -7.56 3.45
C PRO A 14 1.89 -6.38 2.78
N VAL A 15 2.60 -5.28 2.52
CA VAL A 15 2.06 -4.12 1.81
C VAL A 15 1.73 -4.50 0.37
N PHE A 16 2.66 -5.12 -0.36
CA PHE A 16 2.42 -5.53 -1.74
C PHE A 16 1.33 -6.60 -1.85
N ALA A 17 1.30 -7.58 -0.93
CA ALA A 17 0.23 -8.57 -0.88
C ALA A 17 -1.15 -7.91 -0.63
N ALA A 18 -1.20 -6.87 0.22
CA ALA A 18 -2.42 -6.11 0.46
C ALA A 18 -2.78 -5.18 -0.71
N LEU A 19 -1.83 -4.62 -1.45
CA LEU A 19 -2.12 -3.76 -2.60
C LEU A 19 -2.39 -4.54 -3.90
N GLY A 20 -2.08 -5.84 -3.97
CA GLY A 20 -2.32 -6.69 -5.13
C GLY A 20 -3.78 -7.09 -5.39
N ASP A 21 -4.76 -6.37 -4.84
CA ASP A 21 -6.19 -6.66 -4.94
C ASP A 21 -6.95 -5.39 -5.31
N GLU A 22 -7.76 -5.49 -6.35
CA GLU A 22 -8.45 -4.36 -6.96
C GLU A 22 -9.38 -3.63 -5.98
N THR A 23 -10.16 -4.37 -5.19
CA THR A 23 -11.02 -3.78 -4.16
C THR A 23 -10.22 -3.05 -3.10
N ARG A 24 -9.10 -3.60 -2.64
CA ARG A 24 -8.22 -2.92 -1.67
C ARG A 24 -7.61 -1.66 -2.26
N LEU A 25 -7.20 -1.66 -3.53
CA LEU A 25 -6.73 -0.45 -4.21
C LEU A 25 -7.82 0.62 -4.32
N LEU A 26 -9.06 0.23 -4.66
CA LEU A 26 -10.20 1.15 -4.69
C LEU A 26 -10.43 1.80 -3.33
N LEU A 27 -10.40 1.02 -2.24
CA LEU A 27 -10.57 1.52 -0.88
C LEU A 27 -9.45 2.49 -0.47
N ILE A 28 -8.20 2.19 -0.82
CA ILE A 28 -7.07 3.11 -0.62
C ILE A 28 -7.32 4.41 -1.40
N GLY A 29 -7.73 4.31 -2.67
CA GLY A 29 -8.08 5.44 -3.53
C GLY A 29 -9.12 6.37 -2.90
N ARG A 30 -10.15 5.82 -2.29
CA ARG A 30 -11.19 6.60 -1.59
C ARG A 30 -10.66 7.37 -0.38
N LEU A 31 -9.67 6.82 0.31
CA LEU A 31 -9.06 7.44 1.49
C LEU A 31 -7.93 8.43 1.16
N GLN A 32 -7.51 8.55 -0.10
CA GLN A 32 -6.35 9.37 -0.52
C GLN A 32 -6.45 10.85 -0.15
N ARG A 33 -7.65 11.39 0.07
CA ARG A 33 -7.84 12.78 0.49
C ARG A 33 -7.39 13.05 1.94
N GLY A 34 -6.97 12.02 2.67
CA GLY A 34 -6.46 12.15 4.05
C GLY A 34 -7.57 12.26 5.11
N GLU A 35 -8.83 12.30 4.71
CA GLU A 35 -9.97 12.32 5.62
C GLU A 35 -10.26 10.91 6.16
N LYS A 36 -10.58 10.81 7.45
CA LYS A 36 -11.10 9.56 8.02
C LYS A 36 -12.49 9.31 7.44
N MET A 37 -12.77 8.08 7.00
CA MET A 37 -14.08 7.70 6.49
C MET A 37 -14.69 6.59 7.35
N SER A 38 -16.00 6.66 7.60
CA SER A 38 -16.70 5.55 8.23
C SER A 38 -16.75 4.34 7.31
N LEU A 39 -16.81 3.14 7.87
CA LEU A 39 -16.93 1.91 7.10
C LEU A 39 -18.19 1.91 6.22
N THR A 40 -19.27 2.54 6.69
CA THR A 40 -20.50 2.74 5.91
C THR A 40 -20.21 3.58 4.67
N ARG A 41 -19.59 4.75 4.85
CA ARG A 41 -19.22 5.64 3.74
C ARG A 41 -18.24 5.00 2.76
N LEU A 42 -17.31 4.18 3.26
CA LEU A 42 -16.40 3.41 2.41
C LEU A 42 -17.11 2.36 1.55
N THR A 43 -18.26 1.87 1.99
CA THR A 43 -19.04 0.85 1.28
C THR A 43 -19.93 1.47 0.19
N GLU A 44 -20.28 2.76 0.31
CA GLU A 44 -21.20 3.44 -0.63
C GLU A 44 -20.73 3.33 -2.09
N GLY A 45 -21.60 2.85 -2.99
CA GLY A 45 -21.28 2.73 -4.41
C GLY A 45 -20.20 1.68 -4.75
N ILE A 46 -19.91 0.74 -3.86
CA ILE A 46 -19.17 -0.49 -4.18
C ILE A 46 -20.18 -1.63 -4.23
N ASP A 47 -20.09 -2.49 -5.24
CA ASP A 47 -20.90 -3.71 -5.35
C ASP A 47 -20.38 -4.82 -4.41
N LEU A 48 -20.27 -4.50 -3.12
CA LEU A 48 -19.83 -5.39 -2.07
C LEU A 48 -20.61 -5.12 -0.79
N THR A 49 -20.83 -6.19 -0.03
CA THR A 49 -21.44 -6.05 1.29
C THR A 49 -20.50 -5.32 2.25
N ARG A 50 -21.07 -4.64 3.25
CA ARG A 50 -20.29 -4.01 4.34
C ARG A 50 -19.36 -5.01 5.04
N GLN A 51 -19.77 -6.27 5.15
CA GLN A 51 -18.95 -7.34 5.73
C GLN A 51 -17.74 -7.68 4.86
N ALA A 52 -17.92 -7.72 3.53
CA ALA A 52 -16.82 -7.91 2.59
C ALA A 52 -15.82 -6.74 2.68
N VAL A 53 -16.30 -5.49 2.66
CA VAL A 53 -15.46 -4.30 2.84
C VAL A 53 -14.71 -4.35 4.18
N ALA A 54 -15.38 -4.73 5.28
CA ALA A 54 -14.73 -4.90 6.59
C ALA A 54 -13.59 -5.94 6.57
N LYS A 55 -13.70 -6.99 5.74
CA LYS A 55 -12.65 -7.99 5.57
C LYS A 55 -11.45 -7.40 4.81
N HIS A 56 -11.69 -6.64 3.74
CA HIS A 56 -10.63 -5.92 3.01
C HIS A 56 -9.91 -4.91 3.91
N VAL A 57 -10.66 -4.11 4.68
CA VAL A 57 -10.10 -3.14 5.65
C VAL A 57 -9.23 -3.85 6.69
N ARG A 58 -9.65 -5.00 7.22
CA ARG A 58 -8.83 -5.79 8.16
C ARG A 58 -7.51 -6.28 7.54
N VAL A 59 -7.49 -6.62 6.25
CA VAL A 59 -6.24 -6.97 5.55
C VAL A 59 -5.33 -5.75 5.43
N LEU A 60 -5.89 -4.60 5.04
CA LEU A 60 -5.16 -3.34 4.96
C LEU A 60 -4.60 -2.91 6.33
N GLU A 61 -5.37 -3.07 7.40
CA GLU A 61 -4.96 -2.75 8.77
C GLU A 61 -3.83 -3.67 9.25
N LYS A 62 -3.90 -4.98 8.96
CA LYS A 62 -2.80 -5.93 9.25
C LYS A 62 -1.52 -5.57 8.50
N ALA A 63 -1.64 -5.05 7.28
CA ALA A 63 -0.51 -4.52 6.50
C ALA A 63 -0.06 -3.12 6.96
N ARG A 64 -0.75 -2.52 7.96
CA ARG A 64 -0.54 -1.16 8.46
C ARG A 64 -0.70 -0.07 7.40
N LEU A 65 -1.49 -0.33 6.37
CA LEU A 65 -1.83 0.65 5.33
C LEU A 65 -2.94 1.59 5.75
N VAL A 66 -3.78 1.13 6.68
CA VAL A 66 -4.84 1.92 7.31
C VAL A 66 -4.81 1.74 8.82
N ARG A 67 -5.38 2.69 9.52
CA ARG A 67 -5.71 2.59 10.95
C ARG A 67 -7.22 2.63 11.11
N CYS A 68 -7.75 1.78 11.99
CA CYS A 68 -9.15 1.81 12.37
C CYS A 68 -9.32 2.36 13.79
N SER A 69 -10.30 3.24 13.98
CA SER A 69 -10.69 3.75 15.29
C SER A 69 -12.20 3.68 15.43
N ARG A 70 -12.68 3.38 16.65
CA ARG A 70 -14.11 3.27 16.92
C ARG A 70 -14.61 4.51 17.64
N ILE A 71 -15.58 5.20 17.03
CA ILE A 71 -16.23 6.38 17.60
C ILE A 71 -17.71 6.06 17.73
N GLY A 72 -18.16 5.83 18.98
CA GLY A 72 -19.50 5.34 19.26
C GLY A 72 -19.78 3.99 18.59
N ARG A 73 -20.74 3.98 17.67
CA ARG A 73 -21.15 2.80 16.88
C ARG A 73 -20.46 2.70 15.52
N GLU A 74 -19.66 3.69 15.14
CA GLU A 74 -18.99 3.72 13.84
C GLU A 74 -17.51 3.34 13.94
N THR A 75 -17.03 2.66 12.90
CA THR A 75 -15.60 2.42 12.67
C THR A 75 -15.13 3.40 11.63
N LEU A 76 -14.21 4.29 12.00
CA LEU A 76 -13.51 5.18 11.10
C LEU A 76 -12.21 4.53 10.62
N VAL A 77 -11.91 4.69 9.35
CA VAL A 77 -10.73 4.18 8.67
C VAL A 77 -9.96 5.36 8.11
N GLU A 78 -8.65 5.38 8.32
CA GLU A 78 -7.74 6.42 7.84
C GLU A 78 -6.49 5.78 7.21
N LEU A 79 -5.89 6.42 6.20
CA LEU A 79 -4.62 5.97 5.63
C LEU A 79 -3.47 6.16 6.62
N THR A 80 -2.44 5.33 6.48
CA THR A 80 -1.16 5.46 7.17
C THR A 80 -0.07 5.76 6.11
N PRO A 81 0.22 7.05 5.82
CA PRO A 81 1.14 7.45 4.76
C PRO A 81 2.55 6.86 4.91
N GLU A 82 3.02 6.73 6.15
CA GLU A 82 4.38 6.28 6.46
C GLU A 82 4.65 4.89 5.89
N ARG A 83 3.64 4.00 5.90
CA ARG A 83 3.79 2.66 5.33
C ARG A 83 3.81 2.64 3.81
N MET A 84 3.08 3.56 3.18
CA MET A 84 3.11 3.71 1.73
C MET A 84 4.48 4.24 1.28
N GLU A 85 5.06 5.17 2.03
CA GLU A 85 6.38 5.74 1.75
C GLU A 85 7.50 4.70 1.84
N GLU A 86 7.48 3.82 2.85
CA GLU A 86 8.43 2.72 2.97
C GLU A 86 8.38 1.76 1.77
N ALA A 87 7.16 1.41 1.32
CA ALA A 87 6.97 0.55 0.17
C ALA A 87 7.41 1.25 -1.14
N ALA A 88 7.12 2.53 -1.29
CA ALA A 88 7.55 3.34 -2.43
C ALA A 88 9.08 3.49 -2.49
N ALA A 89 9.74 3.66 -1.34
CA ALA A 89 11.20 3.74 -1.26
C ALA A 89 11.87 2.43 -1.72
N TYR A 90 11.27 1.27 -1.39
CA TYR A 90 11.74 -0.02 -1.91
C TYR A 90 11.59 -0.12 -3.43
N LEU A 91 10.45 0.30 -4.00
CA LEU A 91 10.24 0.25 -5.45
C LEU A 91 11.21 1.19 -6.18
N ARG A 92 11.50 2.37 -5.63
CA ARG A 92 12.52 3.28 -6.17
C ARG A 92 13.90 2.64 -6.20
N SER A 93 14.32 1.99 -5.10
CA SER A 93 15.63 1.34 -5.08
C SER A 93 15.75 0.18 -6.06
N VAL A 94 14.66 -0.54 -6.34
CA VAL A 94 14.62 -1.56 -7.40
C VAL A 94 14.77 -0.91 -8.78
N SER A 95 14.08 0.20 -9.04
CA SER A 95 14.18 0.94 -10.31
C SER A 95 15.59 1.47 -10.56
N GLU A 96 16.21 2.10 -9.57
CA GLU A 96 17.57 2.65 -9.67
C GLU A 96 18.60 1.57 -10.06
N GLN A 97 18.48 0.36 -9.50
CA GLN A 97 19.35 -0.76 -9.85
C GLN A 97 19.18 -1.22 -11.31
N TRP A 98 17.97 -1.10 -11.86
CA TRP A 98 17.70 -1.41 -13.26
C TRP A 98 18.26 -0.34 -14.19
N ASP A 99 18.09 0.93 -13.84
CA ASP A 99 18.64 2.06 -14.59
C ASP A 99 20.18 1.99 -14.65
N ASP A 100 20.82 1.66 -13.53
CA ASP A 100 22.27 1.43 -13.48
C ASP A 100 22.72 0.28 -14.38
N ALA A 101 21.96 -0.82 -14.40
CA ALA A 101 22.26 -1.97 -15.25
C ALA A 101 22.14 -1.62 -16.73
N LEU A 102 21.10 -0.87 -17.10
CA LEU A 102 20.88 -0.40 -18.46
C LEU A 102 21.96 0.60 -18.88
N GLY A 103 22.38 1.50 -17.97
CA GLY A 103 23.47 2.44 -18.20
C GLY A 103 24.80 1.76 -18.49
N ARG A 104 25.14 0.68 -17.75
CA ARG A 104 26.34 -0.13 -18.02
C ARG A 104 26.28 -0.82 -19.38
N LEU A 105 25.12 -1.36 -19.75
CA LEU A 105 24.94 -1.98 -21.06
C LEU A 105 25.12 -0.95 -22.19
N LYS A 106 24.51 0.23 -22.05
CA LYS A 106 24.64 1.31 -23.02
C LYS A 106 26.10 1.72 -23.21
N ALA A 107 26.84 1.93 -22.12
CA ALA A 107 28.25 2.31 -22.17
C ALA A 107 29.13 1.25 -22.86
N PHE A 108 28.79 -0.04 -22.73
CA PHE A 108 29.50 -1.13 -23.42
C PHE A 108 29.18 -1.22 -24.92
N VAL A 109 27.96 -0.88 -25.32
CA VAL A 109 27.54 -0.94 -26.73
C VAL A 109 28.01 0.29 -27.52
N GLU A 110 28.12 1.44 -26.86
CA GLU A 110 28.56 2.70 -27.46
C GLU A 110 30.09 2.92 -27.40
N SER A 111 30.85 1.98 -26.83
CA SER A 111 32.32 1.96 -26.80
C SER A 111 32.90 1.18 -27.98
#